data_AF-A0A537HQD4-F1
#
_entry.id   AF-A0A537HQD4-F1
#
_cell.length_a   1.000
_cell.length_b   1.000
_cell.length_c   1.000
_cell.angle_alpha   90.00
_cell.angle_beta   90.00
_cell.angle_gamma   90.00
#
_symmetry.space_group_name_H-M   'P 1'
#
loop_
_entity.id
_entity.type
_entity.pdbx_description
1 polymer ?
#
loop_
_entity_poly.entity_id
_entity_poly.type
_entity_poly.pdbx_seq_one_letter_code
_entity_poly.pdbx_strand_id
1 'polypeptide(L)'
;MNKDQSYGGLIFAVSAIVFVLYILALTSAYWRPWVLGVPVVLAVLGVLGITAWIGYTMLTTPPPAPLEAEMGSQPSGSSGTSSTSSSSSSKTDEKH
;
A
#
# COMPACT_ATOMS: atom_id res chain seq x y z
N MET A 1 33.51 25.34 1.18
CA MET A 1 32.93 24.56 2.29
C MET A 1 32.03 23.49 1.69
N ASN A 2 32.13 22.25 2.17
CA ASN A 2 31.40 21.11 1.61
C ASN A 2 29.89 21.43 1.59
N LYS A 3 29.27 21.23 0.42
CA LYS A 3 27.84 21.47 0.21
C LYS A 3 27.00 20.70 1.24
N ASP A 4 27.50 19.54 1.65
CA ASP A 4 26.91 18.68 2.68
C ASP A 4 26.90 19.32 4.08
N GLN A 5 27.96 20.07 4.42
CA GLN A 5 28.04 20.80 5.68
C GLN A 5 27.14 22.04 5.68
N SER A 6 26.94 22.68 4.52
CA SER A 6 26.00 23.79 4.37
C SER A 6 24.55 23.33 4.56
N TYR A 7 24.17 22.18 4.00
CA TYR A 7 22.83 21.62 4.22
C TYR A 7 22.61 21.20 5.68
N GLY A 8 23.61 20.56 6.30
CA GLY A 8 23.56 20.21 7.72
C GLY A 8 23.47 21.45 8.63
N GLY A 9 24.24 22.50 8.35
CA GLY A 9 24.18 23.76 9.09
C GLY A 9 22.84 24.48 8.91
N LEU A 10 22.28 24.47 7.69
CA LEU A 10 21.01 25.11 7.39
C LEU A 10 19.85 24.37 8.07
N ILE A 11 19.84 23.03 8.04
CA ILE A 11 18.80 22.25 8.73
C ILE A 11 18.87 22.46 10.25
N PHE A 12 20.08 22.51 10.82
CA PHE A 12 20.29 22.76 12.24
C PHE A 12 19.84 24.17 12.63
N ALA A 13 20.17 25.19 11.84
CA ALA A 13 19.76 26.57 12.08
C ALA A 13 18.23 26.71 12.02
N VAL A 14 17.59 26.16 10.99
CA VAL A 14 16.12 26.19 10.87
C VAL A 14 15.47 25.45 12.03
N SER A 15 15.97 24.27 12.40
CA SER A 15 15.45 23.52 13.55
C SER A 15 15.60 24.30 14.86
N ALA A 16 16.76 24.94 15.07
CA ALA A 16 17.01 25.75 16.27
C ALA A 16 16.08 26.96 16.33
N ILE A 17 15.84 27.65 15.20
CA ILE A 17 14.91 28.78 15.12
C ILE A 17 13.49 28.32 15.44
N VAL A 18 13.01 27.23 14.82
CA VAL A 18 11.68 26.68 15.09
C VAL A 18 11.54 26.28 16.55
N PHE A 19 12.57 25.66 17.14
CA PHE A 19 12.58 25.30 18.55
C PHE A 19 12.44 26.53 19.46
N VAL A 20 13.23 27.59 19.23
CA VAL A 20 13.17 28.82 20.02
C VAL A 20 11.80 29.50 19.87
N LEU A 21 11.30 29.61 18.64
CA LEU A 21 9.97 30.16 18.37
C LEU A 21 8.87 29.35 19.07
N TYR A 22 8.98 28.02 19.07
CA TYR A 22 8.03 27.15 19.76
C TYR A 22 8.00 27.41 21.27
N ILE A 23 9.16 27.50 21.91
CA ILE A 23 9.27 27.79 23.35
C ILE A 23 8.74 29.20 23.68
N LEU A 24 9.09 30.21 22.86
CA LEU A 24 8.59 31.58 23.03
C LEU A 24 7.07 31.68 22.84
N ALA A 25 6.52 30.94 21.87
CA ALA A 25 5.09 30.91 21.64
C ALA A 25 4.35 30.12 22.74
N LEU A 26 5.00 29.11 23.36
CA LEU A 26 4.46 28.37 24.52
C LEU A 26 4.35 29.24 25.78
N THR A 27 5.30 30.14 26.01
CA THR A 27 5.25 31.03 27.20
C THR A 27 4.27 32.18 27.04
N SER A 28 3.79 32.47 25.82
CA SER A 28 2.82 33.54 25.59
C SER A 28 1.38 33.03 25.72
N ALA A 29 0.62 33.56 26.68
CA ALA A 29 -0.74 33.15 26.98
C ALA A 29 -1.70 33.22 25.77
N TYR A 30 -1.47 34.18 24.87
CA TYR A 30 -2.26 34.41 23.66
C TYR A 30 -2.01 33.36 22.57
N TRP A 31 -0.77 32.84 22.47
CA TRP A 31 -0.36 31.95 21.39
C TRP A 31 -0.44 30.46 21.78
N ARG A 32 -0.44 30.14 23.09
CA ARG A 32 -0.62 28.78 23.63
C ARG A 32 -1.70 27.92 22.94
N PRO A 33 -2.95 28.39 22.76
CA PRO A 33 -3.98 27.54 22.13
C PRO A 33 -3.66 27.20 20.67
N TRP A 34 -3.05 28.14 19.93
CA TRP A 34 -2.66 27.92 18.53
C TRP A 34 -1.46 26.98 18.41
N VAL A 35 -0.45 27.13 19.27
CA VAL A 35 0.79 26.32 19.21
C VAL A 35 0.52 24.83 19.50
N LEU A 36 -0.42 24.53 20.39
CA LEU A 36 -0.85 23.16 20.68
C LEU A 36 -1.91 22.67 19.69
N GLY A 37 -2.83 23.55 19.29
CA GLY A 37 -3.93 23.21 18.39
C GLY A 37 -3.46 22.88 16.98
N VAL A 38 -2.55 23.66 16.40
CA VAL A 38 -2.07 23.49 15.02
C VAL A 38 -1.49 22.09 14.73
N PRO A 39 -0.53 21.55 15.50
CA PRO A 39 0.00 20.22 15.24
C PRO A 39 -1.04 19.12 15.43
N VAL A 40 -1.93 19.25 16.42
CA VAL A 40 -3.02 18.31 16.66
C VAL A 40 -4.01 18.33 15.49
N VAL A 41 -4.42 19.51 15.03
CA VAL A 41 -5.30 19.67 13.87
C VAL A 41 -4.66 19.11 12.61
N LEU A 42 -3.38 19.36 12.37
CA LEU A 42 -2.66 18.77 11.23
C LEU A 42 -2.61 17.25 11.28
N ALA A 43 -2.36 16.66 12.45
CA ALA A 43 -2.40 15.22 12.63
C ALA A 43 -3.80 14.65 12.33
N VAL A 44 -4.84 15.28 12.88
CA VAL A 44 -6.24 14.89 12.63
C VAL A 44 -6.60 15.04 11.15
N LEU A 45 -6.25 16.16 10.51
CA LEU A 45 -6.48 16.39 9.07
C LEU A 45 -5.76 15.35 8.21
N GLY A 46 -4.54 14.95 8.60
CA GLY A 46 -3.79 13.91 7.91
C GLY A 46 -4.54 12.57 7.94
N VAL A 47 -5.00 12.15 9.13
CA VAL A 47 -5.80 10.91 9.28
C VAL A 47 -7.12 11.02 8.52
N LEU A 48 -7.87 12.11 8.71
CA LEU A 48 -9.17 12.33 8.07
C LEU A 48 -9.05 12.37 6.55
N GLY A 49 -8.02 13.04 6.03
CA GLY A 49 -7.72 13.09 4.61
C GLY A 49 -7.45 11.71 4.02
N ILE A 50 -6.65 10.88 4.71
CA ILE A 50 -6.41 9.49 4.27
C ILE A 50 -7.71 8.67 4.31
N THR A 51 -8.48 8.73 5.39
CA THR A 51 -9.75 7.99 5.48
C THR A 51 -10.79 8.45 4.45
N ALA A 52 -10.87 9.75 4.19
CA ALA A 52 -11.74 10.32 3.18
C ALA A 52 -11.29 9.90 1.77
N TRP A 53 -9.98 9.85 1.51
CA TRP A 53 -9.42 9.34 0.27
C TRP A 53 -9.78 7.87 0.04
N ILE A 54 -9.63 7.01 1.04
CA ILE A 54 -10.01 5.59 0.94
C ILE A 54 -11.52 5.45 0.71
N GLY A 55 -12.34 6.17 1.49
CA GLY A 55 -13.79 6.17 1.31
C GLY A 55 -14.22 6.61 -0.09
N TYR A 56 -13.54 7.63 -0.64
CA TYR A 56 -13.74 8.08 -2.02
C TYR A 56 -13.40 6.98 -3.02
N THR A 57 -12.26 6.30 -2.87
CA THR A 57 -11.87 5.23 -3.81
C THR A 57 -12.86 4.07 -3.82
N MET A 58 -13.39 3.65 -2.66
CA MET A 58 -14.42 2.59 -2.56
C MET A 58 -15.73 2.99 -3.23
N LEU A 59 -16.13 4.26 -3.14
CA LEU A 59 -17.33 4.76 -3.81
C LEU A 59 -17.16 4.80 -5.34
N THR A 60 -15.91 5.01 -5.80
CA THR A 60 -15.57 5.14 -7.23
C THR A 60 -15.07 3.85 -7.88
N THR A 61 -15.02 2.73 -7.16
CA THR A 61 -14.74 1.41 -7.73
C THR A 61 -16.05 0.70 -8.08
N PRO A 62 -16.51 0.76 -9.35
CA PRO A 62 -17.51 -0.18 -9.83
C PRO A 62 -16.95 -1.61 -9.72
N PRO A 63 -17.79 -2.58 -9.33
CA PRO A 63 -17.36 -3.93 -8.96
C PRO A 63 -16.49 -4.54 -10.07
N PRO A 64 -15.27 -5.01 -9.73
CA PRO A 64 -14.36 -5.59 -10.70
C PRO A 64 -15.00 -6.81 -11.36
N ALA A 65 -14.94 -6.85 -12.70
CA ALA A 65 -15.44 -7.97 -13.49
C ALA A 65 -14.72 -9.29 -13.10
N PRO A 66 -15.42 -10.44 -13.09
CA PRO A 66 -14.89 -11.72 -12.62
C PRO A 66 -13.57 -12.12 -13.30
N LEU A 67 -12.53 -12.37 -12.50
CA LEU A 67 -11.22 -12.87 -12.93
C LEU A 67 -11.22 -14.40 -13.21
N GLU A 68 -12.36 -14.99 -13.55
CA GLU A 68 -12.53 -16.43 -13.76
C GLU A 68 -12.29 -16.88 -15.20
N ALA A 69 -11.94 -15.99 -16.13
CA ALA A 69 -11.76 -16.35 -17.55
C ALA A 69 -10.30 -16.67 -17.97
N GLU A 70 -9.27 -16.30 -17.20
CA GLU A 70 -7.86 -16.40 -17.67
C GLU A 70 -6.93 -17.25 -16.78
N MET A 71 -7.45 -18.05 -15.85
CA MET A 71 -6.65 -19.04 -15.11
C MET A 71 -7.12 -20.45 -15.42
N GLY A 72 -6.76 -20.98 -16.59
CA GLY A 72 -7.02 -22.39 -16.92
C GLY A 72 -6.45 -22.91 -18.24
N SER A 73 -6.09 -22.05 -19.19
CA SER A 73 -5.57 -22.46 -20.51
C SER A 73 -4.05 -22.29 -20.62
N GLN A 74 -3.28 -23.08 -19.87
CA GLN A 74 -1.97 -23.58 -20.31
C GLN A 74 -1.67 -24.94 -19.64
N PRO A 75 -1.10 -25.90 -20.39
CA PRO A 75 -1.19 -27.32 -20.11
C PRO A 75 0.01 -27.83 -19.32
N SER A 76 -0.18 -28.66 -18.29
CA SER A 76 0.82 -29.66 -17.88
C SER A 76 0.32 -30.55 -16.75
N GLY A 77 0.37 -31.86 -17.02
CA GLY A 77 0.98 -32.81 -16.09
C GLY A 77 0.23 -33.18 -14.83
N SER A 78 -0.52 -34.29 -14.92
CA SER A 78 -0.50 -35.42 -13.97
C SER A 78 -0.65 -35.10 -12.48
N SER A 79 -1.83 -35.41 -11.92
CA SER A 79 -2.01 -36.56 -11.01
C SER A 79 -3.37 -36.49 -10.32
N GLY A 80 -4.18 -37.54 -10.47
CA GLY A 80 -5.53 -37.60 -9.91
C GLY A 80 -6.30 -38.83 -10.37
N THR A 81 -5.71 -40.00 -10.18
CA THR A 81 -6.32 -41.33 -10.28
C THR A 81 -7.75 -41.39 -9.75
N SER A 82 -8.70 -41.80 -10.59
CA SER A 82 -9.57 -42.96 -10.30
C SER A 82 -10.56 -43.24 -11.43
N SER A 83 -10.71 -44.54 -11.71
CA SER A 83 -11.70 -45.18 -12.59
C SER A 83 -11.50 -45.04 -14.10
N THR A 84 -10.79 -45.99 -14.70
CA THR A 84 -11.45 -46.94 -15.62
C THR A 84 -10.55 -48.16 -15.78
N SER A 85 -11.16 -49.29 -15.44
CA SER A 85 -10.70 -50.65 -15.61
C SER A 85 -9.99 -50.89 -16.95
N SER A 86 -8.79 -51.43 -16.79
CA SER A 86 -7.97 -52.12 -17.75
C SER A 86 -8.71 -53.05 -18.72
N SER A 87 -8.31 -52.92 -19.98
CA SER A 87 -7.89 -54.01 -20.88
C SER A 87 -8.91 -55.10 -21.27
N SER A 88 -9.30 -55.10 -22.54
CA SER A 88 -8.99 -56.25 -23.39
C SER A 88 -8.81 -55.81 -24.84
N SER A 89 -7.60 -56.04 -25.32
CA SER A 89 -7.12 -55.87 -26.69
C SER A 89 -7.80 -56.89 -27.61
N SER A 90 -8.44 -56.42 -28.68
CA SER A 90 -8.74 -57.27 -29.83
C SER A 90 -8.78 -56.43 -31.11
N LYS A 91 -7.64 -56.35 -31.79
CA LYS A 91 -7.62 -56.18 -33.25
C LYS A 91 -6.32 -56.75 -33.82
N THR A 92 -6.50 -57.92 -34.45
CA THR A 92 -5.92 -58.33 -35.73
C THR A 92 -4.40 -58.28 -35.90
N ASP A 93 -3.77 -59.45 -35.83
CA ASP A 93 -2.66 -59.82 -36.72
C ASP A 93 -3.06 -61.05 -37.54
N GLU A 94 -2.83 -60.93 -38.84
CA GLU A 94 -3.10 -61.85 -39.94
C GLU A 94 -1.74 -62.36 -40.44
N LYS A 95 -1.62 -63.65 -40.83
CA LYS A 95 -0.42 -64.35 -41.38
C LYS A 95 0.77 -64.43 -40.41
N HIS A 96 1.35 -65.60 -40.12
CA HIS A 96 1.87 -66.61 -41.05
C HIS A 96 2.22 -67.89 -40.30
#